data_AF-U3M433-F1
#
_entry.id   AF-U3M433-F1
#
_cell.length_a   1.000
_cell.length_b   1.000
_cell.length_c   1.000
_cell.angle_alpha   90.00
_cell.angle_beta   90.00
_cell.angle_gamma   90.00
#
_symmetry.space_group_name_H-M   'P 1'
#
loop_
_entity.id
_entity.type
_entity.pdbx_description
1 polymer ?
#
loop_
_entity_poly.entity_id
_entity_poly.type
_entity_poly.pdbx_seq_one_letter_code
_entity_poly.pdbx_strand_id
1 'polypeptide(L)'
;FILFSNLSNIKAHIVSYPSLTSLYGTSLKYFSVGILFTFNPIILLIFVYSIRESFYSVFSSLTSGMLSIIISEALLFFTYFWGILHFSLSPYPLCNEGIIITSSRMLILTITFILASASCMTACLQVFLEKGMSFEISSIVCIIYLLGECFASLQTTEYLHLSYHINDTVYTTLFYCVTGLHFSHVIVGLLLLLIYFIRIIEVYDTNTEWFCNSFGISYIVIPHTDQITILYWHFVEIVWLFIEFLFYSE
;
A
#
# COMPACT_ATOMS: atom_id res chain seq x y z
N PHE A 1 -10.86 -36.85 -45.54
CA PHE A 1 -10.04 -35.90 -46.35
C PHE A 1 -10.59 -34.46 -46.37
N ILE A 2 -11.56 -34.08 -45.51
CA ILE A 2 -12.15 -32.73 -45.44
C ILE A 2 -11.72 -31.95 -44.17
N LEU A 3 -10.91 -32.56 -43.29
CA LEU A 3 -10.44 -31.93 -42.06
C LEU A 3 -9.18 -31.05 -42.23
N PHE A 4 -8.55 -31.03 -43.41
CA PHE A 4 -7.33 -30.26 -43.68
C PHE A 4 -7.57 -28.92 -44.41
N SER A 5 -8.80 -28.61 -44.85
CA SER A 5 -9.08 -27.36 -45.59
C SER A 5 -9.27 -26.12 -44.71
N ASN A 6 -9.32 -26.27 -43.38
CA ASN A 6 -9.51 -25.13 -42.46
C ASN A 6 -8.21 -24.52 -41.91
N LEU A 7 -7.04 -25.04 -42.27
CA LEU A 7 -5.75 -24.50 -41.83
C LEU A 7 -5.38 -23.15 -42.49
N SER A 8 -5.98 -22.81 -43.64
CA SER A 8 -5.75 -21.52 -44.30
C SER A 8 -6.38 -20.34 -43.54
N ASN A 9 -7.51 -20.55 -42.86
CA ASN A 9 -8.19 -19.49 -42.10
C ASN A 9 -7.49 -19.20 -40.77
N ILE A 10 -6.82 -20.19 -40.16
CA ILE A 10 -6.03 -20.01 -38.93
C ILE A 10 -4.79 -19.14 -39.21
N LYS A 11 -4.19 -19.28 -40.41
CA LYS A 11 -3.05 -18.46 -40.81
C LYS A 11 -3.41 -16.97 -40.96
N ALA A 12 -4.63 -16.65 -41.41
CA ALA A 12 -5.08 -15.26 -41.52
C ALA A 12 -5.23 -14.57 -40.15
N HIS A 13 -5.68 -15.31 -39.12
CA HIS A 13 -5.77 -14.78 -37.75
C HIS A 13 -4.41 -14.54 -37.08
N ILE A 14 -3.39 -15.32 -37.44
CA ILE A 14 -2.03 -15.13 -36.91
C ILE A 14 -1.36 -13.91 -37.55
N VAL A 15 -1.70 -13.55 -38.80
CA VAL A 15 -1.13 -12.39 -39.50
C VAL A 15 -1.79 -11.07 -39.08
N SER A 16 -3.01 -11.07 -38.54
CA SER A 16 -3.62 -9.85 -37.98
C SER A 16 -3.06 -9.48 -36.60
N TYR A 17 -2.56 -10.45 -35.84
CA TYR A 17 -1.97 -10.23 -34.51
C TYR A 17 -0.73 -9.31 -34.50
N PRO A 18 0.26 -9.42 -35.40
CA PRO A 18 1.41 -8.51 -35.42
C PRO A 18 1.04 -7.07 -35.85
N SER A 19 -0.07 -6.87 -36.58
CA SER A 19 -0.53 -5.52 -36.94
C SER A 19 -1.23 -4.81 -35.78
N LEU A 20 -1.99 -5.53 -34.95
CA LEU A 20 -2.68 -4.98 -33.77
C LEU A 20 -1.70 -4.63 -32.64
N THR A 21 -0.62 -5.41 -32.45
CA THR A 21 0.42 -5.05 -31.48
C THR A 21 1.19 -3.79 -31.89
N SER A 22 1.30 -3.49 -33.19
CA SER A 22 1.88 -2.23 -33.66
C SER A 22 1.00 -1.00 -33.38
N LEU A 23 -0.34 -1.15 -33.39
CA LEU A 23 -1.27 -0.06 -33.10
C LEU A 23 -1.33 0.25 -31.60
N TYR A 24 -1.41 -0.77 -30.73
CA TYR A 24 -1.35 -0.58 -29.27
C TYR A 24 0.05 -0.17 -28.78
N GLY A 25 1.12 -0.57 -29.48
CA GLY A 25 2.47 -0.12 -29.19
C GLY A 25 2.69 1.39 -29.40
N THR A 26 1.81 2.09 -30.13
CA THR A 26 1.96 3.53 -30.39
C THR A 26 1.24 4.43 -29.38
N SER A 27 0.15 3.99 -28.75
CA SER A 27 -0.51 4.76 -27.69
C SER A 27 0.27 4.70 -26.37
N LEU A 28 0.85 3.53 -26.04
CA LEU A 28 1.70 3.34 -24.85
C LEU A 28 3.11 3.92 -25.01
N LYS A 29 3.63 4.09 -26.24
CA LYS A 29 4.93 4.73 -26.47
C LYS A 29 4.95 6.20 -26.02
N TYR A 30 3.81 6.87 -26.10
CA TYR A 30 3.66 8.23 -25.58
C TYR A 30 3.20 8.25 -24.13
N PHE A 31 2.58 7.17 -23.63
CA PHE A 31 2.28 6.98 -22.21
C PHE A 31 3.55 6.59 -21.44
N SER A 32 4.57 7.46 -21.50
CA SER A 32 5.62 7.44 -20.50
C SER A 32 4.96 7.71 -19.15
N VAL A 33 5.39 7.00 -18.11
CA VAL A 33 5.00 7.26 -16.72
C VAL A 33 5.10 8.76 -16.37
N GLY A 34 5.99 9.50 -17.06
CA GLY A 34 6.08 10.96 -17.02
C GLY A 34 4.79 11.72 -17.37
N ILE A 35 3.94 11.24 -18.29
CA ILE A 35 2.68 11.92 -18.63
C ILE A 35 1.66 11.84 -17.49
N LEU A 36 1.65 10.73 -16.75
CA LEU A 36 0.77 10.51 -15.59
C LEU A 36 1.12 11.48 -14.45
N PHE A 37 2.40 11.83 -14.31
CA PHE A 37 2.86 12.86 -13.37
C PHE A 37 2.64 14.30 -13.87
N THR A 38 2.52 14.53 -15.19
CA THR A 38 2.34 15.90 -15.74
C THR A 38 0.89 16.41 -15.75
N PHE A 39 -0.12 15.53 -15.70
CA PHE A 39 -1.52 15.94 -15.92
C PHE A 39 -2.45 15.94 -14.72
N ASN A 40 -1.98 15.58 -13.52
CA ASN A 40 -2.81 15.75 -12.33
C ASN A 40 -2.47 17.09 -11.66
N PRO A 41 -3.26 18.16 -11.88
CA PRO A 41 -2.98 19.46 -11.29
C PRO A 41 -2.95 19.41 -9.75
N ILE A 42 -3.63 18.43 -9.14
CA ILE A 42 -3.64 18.23 -7.69
C ILE A 42 -2.28 17.70 -7.22
N ILE A 43 -1.69 16.73 -7.91
CA ILE A 43 -0.38 16.17 -7.55
C ILE A 43 0.72 17.21 -7.77
N LEU A 44 0.66 17.95 -8.89
CA LEU A 44 1.57 19.07 -9.14
C LEU A 44 1.43 20.14 -8.06
N LEU A 45 0.21 20.51 -7.67
CA LEU A 45 -0.02 21.48 -6.60
C LEU A 45 0.53 20.98 -5.27
N ILE A 46 0.28 19.73 -4.88
CA ILE A 46 0.81 19.20 -3.62
C ILE A 46 2.33 19.15 -3.66
N PHE A 47 2.94 18.80 -4.79
CA PHE A 47 4.39 18.80 -4.97
C PHE A 47 5.00 20.22 -4.94
N VAL A 48 4.34 21.20 -5.56
CA VAL A 48 4.78 22.61 -5.52
C VAL A 48 4.57 23.18 -4.13
N TYR A 49 3.47 22.85 -3.45
CA TYR A 49 3.24 23.24 -2.07
C TYR A 49 4.25 22.60 -1.13
N SER A 50 4.64 21.34 -1.36
CA SER A 50 5.64 20.70 -0.52
C SER A 50 7.04 21.29 -0.69
N ILE A 51 7.42 21.62 -1.93
CA ILE A 51 8.65 22.35 -2.24
C ILE A 51 8.62 23.77 -1.66
N ARG A 52 7.51 24.50 -1.82
CA ARG A 52 7.37 25.84 -1.23
C ARG A 52 7.55 25.75 0.29
N GLU A 53 6.85 24.81 0.91
CA GLU A 53 6.86 24.61 2.35
C GLU A 53 8.25 24.16 2.84
N SER A 54 9.04 23.47 2.01
CA SER A 54 10.42 23.11 2.37
C SER A 54 11.41 24.27 2.35
N PHE A 55 11.09 25.37 1.66
CA PHE A 55 11.92 26.57 1.66
C PHE A 55 11.72 27.49 2.87
N TYR A 56 10.54 27.47 3.50
CA TYR A 56 10.20 28.45 4.55
C TYR A 56 10.41 27.95 5.98
N SER A 57 10.48 26.64 6.24
CA SER A 57 10.93 26.16 7.55
C SER A 57 11.61 24.79 7.50
N VAL A 58 12.63 24.61 8.34
CA VAL A 58 13.37 23.34 8.47
C VAL A 58 12.42 22.20 8.87
N PHE A 59 11.41 22.51 9.67
CA PHE A 59 10.43 21.56 10.16
C PHE A 59 9.37 21.19 9.12
N SER A 60 8.81 22.21 8.47
CA SER A 60 7.80 22.05 7.44
C SER A 60 8.36 21.41 6.16
N SER A 61 9.68 21.50 5.94
CA SER A 61 10.39 20.74 4.90
C SER A 61 10.36 19.23 5.10
N LEU A 62 10.48 18.77 6.35
CA LEU A 62 10.46 17.35 6.68
C LEU A 62 9.05 16.80 6.54
N THR A 63 8.04 17.53 7.03
CA THR A 63 6.64 17.10 6.92
C THR A 63 6.16 17.08 5.48
N SER A 64 6.54 18.09 4.69
CA SER A 64 6.17 18.17 3.28
C SER A 64 6.89 17.13 2.42
N GLY A 65 8.15 16.82 2.73
CA GLY A 65 8.90 15.74 2.12
C GLY A 65 8.24 14.38 2.36
N MET A 66 7.90 14.06 3.61
CA MET A 66 7.23 12.80 3.94
C MET A 66 5.86 12.65 3.27
N LEU A 67 5.07 13.73 3.22
CA LEU A 67 3.80 13.72 2.50
C LEU A 67 4.00 13.44 0.99
N SER A 68 5.02 14.04 0.38
CA SER A 68 5.33 13.81 -1.04
C SER A 68 5.73 12.36 -1.32
N ILE A 69 6.43 11.71 -0.39
CA ILE A 69 6.77 10.28 -0.47
C ILE A 69 5.51 9.42 -0.43
N ILE A 70 4.61 9.66 0.54
CA ILE A 70 3.34 8.92 0.64
C ILE A 70 2.51 9.05 -0.64
N ILE A 71 2.46 10.25 -1.22
CA ILE A 71 1.74 10.49 -2.48
C ILE A 71 2.41 9.75 -3.64
N SER A 72 3.74 9.72 -3.70
CA SER A 72 4.45 8.98 -4.74
C SER A 72 4.19 7.46 -4.65
N GLU A 73 4.14 6.90 -3.44
CA GLU A 73 3.80 5.49 -3.23
C GLU A 73 2.32 5.21 -3.57
N ALA A 74 1.41 6.11 -3.22
CA ALA A 74 -0.01 5.99 -3.61
C ALA A 74 -0.18 5.95 -5.14
N LEU A 75 0.60 6.76 -5.86
CA LEU A 75 0.59 6.73 -7.33
C LEU A 75 1.18 5.46 -7.90
N LEU A 76 2.21 4.91 -7.25
CA LEU A 76 2.75 3.61 -7.60
C LEU A 76 1.66 2.52 -7.47
N PHE A 77 0.93 2.44 -6.35
CA PHE A 77 -0.19 1.51 -6.21
C PHE A 77 -1.29 1.75 -7.27
N PHE A 78 -1.59 3.00 -7.57
CA PHE A 78 -2.56 3.34 -8.61
C PHE A 78 -2.19 2.76 -9.98
N THR A 79 -0.90 2.78 -10.35
CA THR A 79 -0.45 2.16 -11.62
C THR A 79 -0.63 0.65 -11.64
N TYR A 80 -0.41 -0.03 -10.51
CA TYR A 80 -0.67 -1.47 -10.42
C TYR A 80 -2.16 -1.79 -10.45
N PHE A 81 -3.00 -1.02 -9.74
CA PHE A 81 -4.45 -1.17 -9.77
C PHE A 81 -5.01 -0.96 -11.17
N TRP A 82 -4.48 0.02 -11.91
CA TRP A 82 -4.81 0.19 -13.32
C TRP A 82 -4.45 -1.05 -14.14
N GLY A 83 -3.26 -1.62 -13.93
CA GLY A 83 -2.84 -2.87 -14.56
C GLY A 83 -3.82 -4.02 -14.29
N ILE A 84 -4.21 -4.22 -13.04
CA ILE A 84 -5.18 -5.24 -12.63
C ILE A 84 -6.52 -5.04 -13.35
N LEU A 85 -7.06 -3.82 -13.34
CA LEU A 85 -8.34 -3.49 -13.99
C LEU A 85 -8.28 -3.69 -15.51
N HIS A 86 -7.16 -3.36 -16.15
CA HIS A 86 -7.00 -3.55 -17.60
C HIS A 86 -7.11 -5.03 -17.97
N PHE A 87 -6.42 -5.91 -17.25
CA PHE A 87 -6.45 -7.35 -17.53
C PHE A 87 -7.73 -8.04 -17.06
N SER A 88 -8.39 -7.55 -16.00
CA SER A 88 -9.66 -8.11 -15.53
C SER A 88 -10.85 -7.73 -16.41
N LEU A 89 -10.88 -6.50 -16.95
CA LEU A 89 -11.95 -6.01 -17.84
C LEU A 89 -11.81 -6.51 -19.29
N SER A 90 -10.62 -6.91 -19.71
CA SER A 90 -10.35 -7.44 -21.06
C SER A 90 -9.52 -8.74 -21.03
N PRO A 91 -10.07 -9.83 -20.46
CA PRO A 91 -9.32 -11.06 -20.27
C PRO A 91 -9.00 -11.74 -21.61
N TYR A 92 -7.78 -12.27 -21.73
CA TYR A 92 -7.43 -13.13 -22.86
C TYR A 92 -8.05 -14.52 -22.67
N PRO A 93 -8.42 -15.24 -23.74
CA PRO A 93 -9.25 -16.44 -23.66
C PRO A 93 -8.64 -17.62 -22.89
N LEU A 94 -7.32 -17.63 -22.64
CA LEU A 94 -6.61 -18.66 -21.86
C LEU A 94 -6.17 -18.15 -20.47
N CYS A 95 -6.71 -17.02 -19.98
CA CYS A 95 -6.21 -16.36 -18.76
C CYS A 95 -6.29 -17.22 -17.50
N ASN A 96 -7.31 -18.07 -17.41
CA ASN A 96 -7.59 -18.85 -16.20
C ASN A 96 -7.50 -20.37 -16.47
N GLU A 97 -6.99 -20.80 -17.62
CA GLU A 97 -6.85 -22.24 -17.87
C GLU A 97 -5.74 -22.82 -17.01
N GLY A 98 -6.12 -23.75 -16.11
CA GLY A 98 -5.18 -24.50 -15.28
C GLY A 98 -4.84 -23.88 -13.92
N ILE A 99 -5.40 -22.71 -13.58
CA ILE A 99 -5.24 -22.15 -12.23
C ILE A 99 -6.35 -22.68 -11.33
N ILE A 100 -5.97 -23.27 -10.20
CA ILE A 100 -6.88 -23.58 -9.10
C ILE A 100 -6.79 -22.41 -8.13
N ILE A 101 -7.84 -21.59 -8.08
CA ILE A 101 -7.94 -20.50 -7.09
C ILE A 101 -8.45 -21.14 -5.79
N THR A 102 -7.60 -21.21 -4.79
CA THR A 102 -7.99 -21.65 -3.44
C THR A 102 -8.90 -20.61 -2.80
N SER A 103 -10.03 -21.03 -2.24
CA SER A 103 -10.90 -20.13 -1.46
C SER A 103 -10.22 -19.75 -0.14
N SER A 104 -9.76 -18.51 -0.03
CA SER A 104 -9.18 -17.92 1.20
C SER A 104 -10.16 -16.99 1.93
N ARG A 105 -11.45 -17.00 1.57
CA ARG A 105 -12.46 -16.01 1.98
C ARG A 105 -12.54 -15.75 3.48
N MET A 106 -12.56 -16.80 4.32
CA MET A 106 -12.62 -16.63 5.77
C MET A 106 -11.34 -16.01 6.33
N LEU A 107 -10.17 -16.39 5.81
CA LEU A 107 -8.89 -15.81 6.23
C LEU A 107 -8.85 -14.32 5.89
N ILE A 108 -9.21 -13.94 4.66
CA ILE A 108 -9.20 -12.55 4.23
C ILE A 108 -10.19 -11.71 5.05
N LEU A 109 -11.39 -12.23 5.34
CA LEU A 109 -12.35 -11.54 6.21
C LEU A 109 -11.76 -11.27 7.61
N THR A 110 -11.00 -12.23 8.16
CA THR A 110 -10.32 -12.00 9.44
C THR A 110 -9.21 -10.97 9.33
N ILE A 111 -8.44 -10.98 8.24
CA ILE A 111 -7.37 -10.01 7.98
C ILE A 111 -7.94 -8.60 7.83
N THR A 112 -9.02 -8.43 7.06
CA THR A 112 -9.71 -7.14 6.88
C THR A 112 -10.32 -6.65 8.17
N PHE A 113 -10.95 -7.53 8.95
CA PHE A 113 -11.49 -7.18 10.27
C PHE A 113 -10.41 -6.69 11.23
N ILE A 114 -9.26 -7.36 11.28
CA ILE A 114 -8.13 -6.95 12.13
C ILE A 114 -7.64 -5.56 11.73
N LEU A 115 -7.45 -5.32 10.43
CA LEU A 115 -6.97 -4.02 9.96
C LEU A 115 -8.00 -2.91 10.19
N ALA A 116 -9.30 -3.19 10.01
CA ALA A 116 -10.38 -2.26 10.36
C ALA A 116 -10.47 -1.99 11.87
N SER A 117 -10.15 -2.97 12.71
CA SER A 117 -10.06 -2.74 14.16
C SER A 117 -8.87 -1.85 14.51
N ALA A 118 -7.73 -1.99 13.81
CA ALA A 118 -6.58 -1.10 13.98
C ALA A 118 -6.91 0.34 13.58
N SER A 119 -7.67 0.55 12.50
CA SER A 119 -8.11 1.89 12.06
C SER A 119 -9.05 2.58 13.04
N CYS A 120 -9.91 1.82 13.72
CA CYS A 120 -10.74 2.33 14.81
C CYS A 120 -9.87 2.76 16.01
N MET A 121 -8.85 1.97 16.34
CA MET A 121 -7.92 2.28 17.44
C MET A 121 -7.04 3.50 17.12
N THR A 122 -6.60 3.70 15.87
CA THR A 122 -5.86 4.92 15.46
C THR A 122 -6.75 6.17 15.50
N ALA A 123 -8.02 6.07 15.11
CA ALA A 123 -8.97 7.17 15.28
C ALA A 123 -9.19 7.50 16.76
N CYS A 124 -9.29 6.47 17.61
CA CYS A 124 -9.36 6.62 19.06
C CYS A 124 -8.11 7.35 19.59
N LEU A 125 -6.91 6.90 19.21
CA LEU A 125 -5.64 7.51 19.57
C LEU A 125 -5.62 9.01 19.30
N GLN A 126 -6.09 9.44 18.13
CA GLN A 126 -6.13 10.86 17.77
C GLN A 126 -7.01 11.68 18.72
N VAL A 127 -8.19 11.16 19.10
CA VAL A 127 -9.08 11.82 20.07
C VAL A 127 -8.44 11.91 21.46
N PHE A 128 -7.70 10.87 21.89
CA PHE A 128 -7.00 10.87 23.18
C PHE A 128 -5.83 11.87 23.19
N LEU A 129 -5.09 11.98 22.08
CA LEU A 129 -4.04 12.98 21.88
C LEU A 129 -4.59 14.40 21.95
N GLU A 130 -5.70 14.68 21.26
CA GLU A 130 -6.36 16.00 21.27
C GLU A 130 -6.86 16.39 22.67
N LYS A 131 -7.30 15.41 23.47
CA LYS A 131 -7.76 15.62 24.85
C LYS A 131 -6.63 15.63 25.89
N GLY A 132 -5.38 15.40 25.48
CA GLY A 132 -4.21 15.39 26.37
C GLY A 132 -4.20 14.24 27.38
N MET A 133 -4.86 13.12 27.10
CA MET A 133 -4.94 11.97 28.01
C MET A 133 -3.72 11.05 27.86
N SER A 134 -2.61 11.43 28.50
CA SER A 134 -1.29 10.76 28.40
C SER A 134 -1.28 9.28 28.76
N PHE A 135 -1.98 8.88 29.82
CA PHE A 135 -1.90 7.53 30.38
C PHE A 135 -2.43 6.41 29.47
N GLU A 136 -3.29 6.74 28.51
CA GLU A 136 -3.93 5.77 27.60
C GLU A 136 -3.27 5.72 26.21
N ILE A 137 -2.34 6.63 25.91
CA ILE A 137 -1.74 6.72 24.58
C ILE A 137 -0.81 5.53 24.30
N SER A 138 0.00 5.13 25.28
CA SER A 138 0.93 4.01 25.14
C SER A 138 0.21 2.67 24.98
N SER A 139 -0.86 2.43 25.73
CA SER A 139 -1.68 1.23 25.64
C SER A 139 -2.35 1.12 24.26
N ILE A 140 -2.93 2.22 23.77
CA ILE A 140 -3.58 2.25 22.44
C ILE A 140 -2.57 1.98 21.33
N VAL A 141 -1.39 2.60 21.35
CA VAL A 141 -0.35 2.37 20.32
C VAL A 141 0.16 0.94 20.36
N CYS A 142 0.32 0.34 21.54
CA CYS A 142 0.68 -1.06 21.70
C CYS A 142 -0.38 -1.99 21.05
N ILE A 143 -1.67 -1.70 21.27
CA ILE A 143 -2.76 -2.47 20.65
C ILE A 143 -2.69 -2.38 19.12
N ILE A 144 -2.49 -1.18 18.56
CA ILE A 144 -2.37 -0.97 17.11
C ILE A 144 -1.19 -1.77 16.54
N TYR A 145 -0.03 -1.73 17.21
CA TYR A 145 1.15 -2.50 16.81
C TYR A 145 0.87 -4.02 16.81
N LEU A 146 0.25 -4.55 17.88
CA LEU A 146 -0.11 -5.96 17.97
C LEU A 146 -1.12 -6.39 16.90
N LEU A 147 -2.09 -5.54 16.56
CA LEU A 147 -3.04 -5.81 15.47
C LEU A 147 -2.32 -5.85 14.11
N GLY A 148 -1.34 -4.97 13.88
CA GLY A 148 -0.52 -4.99 12.67
C GLY A 148 0.37 -6.24 12.56
N GLU A 149 0.98 -6.70 13.67
CA GLU A 149 1.72 -7.97 13.71
C GLU A 149 0.80 -9.17 13.44
N CYS A 150 -0.41 -9.18 14.02
CA CYS A 150 -1.43 -10.18 13.71
C CYS A 150 -1.78 -10.19 12.21
N PHE A 151 -2.00 -9.01 11.60
CA PHE A 151 -2.20 -8.89 10.16
C PHE A 151 -1.02 -9.49 9.39
N ALA A 152 0.21 -9.12 9.72
CA ALA A 152 1.39 -9.61 9.01
C ALA A 152 1.52 -11.13 9.11
N SER A 153 1.27 -11.71 10.29
CA SER A 153 1.28 -13.16 10.48
C SER A 153 0.23 -13.86 9.63
N LEU A 154 -1.00 -13.35 9.57
CA LEU A 154 -2.06 -13.94 8.76
C LEU A 154 -1.81 -13.77 7.25
N GLN A 155 -1.20 -12.66 6.83
CA GLN A 155 -0.79 -12.49 5.43
C GLN A 155 0.28 -13.52 5.04
N THR A 156 1.21 -13.84 5.95
CA THR A 156 2.20 -14.90 5.68
C THR A 156 1.56 -16.28 5.62
N THR A 157 0.56 -16.58 6.46
CA THR A 157 -0.14 -17.86 6.38
C THR A 157 -0.93 -17.99 5.09
N GLU A 158 -1.49 -16.90 4.56
CA GLU A 158 -2.09 -16.88 3.24
C GLU A 158 -1.09 -17.35 2.17
N TYR A 159 0.08 -16.70 2.08
CA TYR A 159 1.09 -17.02 1.06
C TYR A 159 1.59 -18.46 1.14
N LEU A 160 1.65 -19.05 2.34
CA LEU A 160 2.04 -20.45 2.52
C LEU A 160 0.98 -21.45 2.04
N HIS A 161 -0.28 -21.01 1.94
CA HIS A 161 -1.42 -21.86 1.55
C HIS A 161 -1.90 -21.63 0.11
N LEU A 162 -1.32 -20.69 -0.64
CA LEU A 162 -1.63 -20.49 -2.05
C LEU A 162 -1.12 -21.65 -2.92
N SER A 163 -1.97 -22.13 -3.82
CA SER A 163 -1.66 -23.20 -4.79
C SER A 163 -1.12 -22.71 -6.12
N TYR A 164 -0.89 -21.41 -6.27
CA TYR A 164 -0.39 -20.78 -7.48
C TYR A 164 0.87 -19.97 -7.20
N HIS A 165 1.78 -19.93 -8.18
CA HIS A 165 3.06 -19.24 -8.09
C HIS A 165 3.04 -17.91 -8.86
N ILE A 166 4.05 -17.08 -8.60
CA ILE A 166 4.17 -15.74 -9.23
C ILE A 166 4.22 -15.77 -10.76
N ASN A 167 4.67 -16.86 -11.38
CA ASN A 167 4.89 -16.97 -12.84
C ASN A 167 3.78 -17.77 -13.55
N ASP A 168 2.68 -18.11 -12.88
CA ASP A 168 1.68 -18.99 -13.51
C ASP A 168 0.88 -18.23 -14.58
N THR A 169 0.37 -17.04 -14.25
CA THR A 169 -0.35 -16.15 -15.17
C THR A 169 -0.18 -14.67 -14.83
N VAL A 170 -0.59 -13.80 -15.76
CA VAL A 170 -0.61 -12.34 -15.54
C VAL A 170 -1.39 -11.96 -14.27
N TYR A 171 -2.53 -12.62 -13.99
CA TYR A 171 -3.28 -12.39 -12.76
C TYR A 171 -2.44 -12.68 -11.52
N THR A 172 -1.79 -13.85 -11.46
CA THR A 172 -0.95 -14.22 -10.32
C THR A 172 0.30 -13.35 -10.18
N THR A 173 0.91 -12.90 -11.29
CA THR A 173 2.04 -11.95 -11.23
C THR A 173 1.61 -10.64 -10.58
N LEU A 174 0.46 -10.09 -10.97
CA LEU A 174 -0.07 -8.84 -10.44
C LEU A 174 -0.50 -8.98 -8.99
N PHE A 175 -1.12 -10.12 -8.64
CA PHE A 175 -1.45 -10.46 -7.27
C PHE A 175 -0.22 -10.36 -6.37
N TYR A 176 0.82 -11.17 -6.63
CA TYR A 176 2.02 -11.19 -5.78
C TYR A 176 2.79 -9.86 -5.78
N CYS A 177 2.84 -9.15 -6.91
CA CYS A 177 3.47 -7.84 -6.97
C CYS A 177 2.76 -6.82 -6.05
N VAL A 178 1.43 -6.76 -6.09
CA VAL A 178 0.66 -5.77 -5.32
C VAL A 178 0.56 -6.14 -3.85
N THR A 179 0.18 -7.39 -3.54
CA THR A 179 0.07 -7.85 -2.15
C THR A 179 1.44 -7.90 -1.48
N GLY A 180 2.50 -8.27 -2.21
CA GLY A 180 3.88 -8.25 -1.73
C GLY A 180 4.39 -6.84 -1.46
N LEU A 181 4.11 -5.89 -2.37
CA LEU A 181 4.50 -4.50 -2.17
C LEU A 181 3.73 -3.86 -1.00
N HIS A 182 2.44 -4.14 -0.86
CA HIS A 182 1.66 -3.76 0.32
C HIS A 182 2.22 -4.35 1.62
N PHE A 183 2.53 -5.65 1.62
CA PHE A 183 3.12 -6.32 2.79
C PHE A 183 4.46 -5.67 3.21
N SER A 184 5.30 -5.27 2.25
CA SER A 184 6.52 -4.52 2.55
C SER A 184 6.23 -3.17 3.23
N HIS A 185 5.17 -2.46 2.79
CA HIS A 185 4.75 -1.21 3.40
C HIS A 185 4.17 -1.41 4.81
N VAL A 186 3.46 -2.51 5.06
CA VAL A 186 3.00 -2.91 6.40
C VAL A 186 4.18 -3.10 7.35
N ILE A 187 5.24 -3.80 6.92
CA ILE A 187 6.45 -3.99 7.74
C ILE A 187 7.11 -2.65 8.06
N VAL A 188 7.25 -1.76 7.07
CA VAL A 188 7.77 -0.40 7.30
C VAL A 188 6.88 0.36 8.28
N GLY A 189 5.56 0.24 8.15
CA GLY A 189 4.59 0.82 9.07
C GLY A 189 4.72 0.30 10.50
N LEU A 190 4.93 -1.02 10.67
CA LEU A 190 5.16 -1.65 11.96
C LEU A 190 6.44 -1.15 12.63
N LEU A 191 7.51 -0.98 11.86
CA LEU A 191 8.76 -0.38 12.36
C LEU A 191 8.54 1.07 12.81
N LEU A 192 7.80 1.86 12.03
CA LEU A 192 7.46 3.24 12.39
C LEU A 192 6.58 3.31 13.66
N LEU A 193 5.60 2.41 13.80
CA LEU A 193 4.77 2.27 14.99
C LEU A 193 5.58 1.85 16.22
N LEU A 194 6.53 0.91 16.05
CA LEU A 194 7.41 0.47 17.15
C LEU A 194 8.29 1.63 17.64
N ILE A 195 8.88 2.39 16.72
CA ILE A 195 9.67 3.59 17.06
C ILE A 195 8.78 4.61 17.78
N TYR A 196 7.56 4.82 17.29
CA TYR A 196 6.59 5.72 17.92
C TYR A 196 6.20 5.25 19.34
N PHE A 197 5.97 3.96 19.53
CA PHE A 197 5.67 3.36 20.83
C PHE A 197 6.78 3.56 21.85
N ILE A 198 8.04 3.27 21.47
CA ILE A 198 9.21 3.46 22.34
C ILE A 198 9.32 4.93 22.75
N ARG A 199 9.14 5.87 21.80
CA ARG A 199 9.16 7.31 22.07
C ARG A 199 8.07 7.75 23.04
N ILE A 200 6.85 7.23 22.92
CA ILE A 200 5.75 7.56 23.84
C ILE A 200 6.08 7.09 25.25
N ILE A 201 6.61 5.89 25.42
CA ILE A 201 7.00 5.38 26.75
C ILE A 201 8.06 6.30 27.37
N GLU A 202 9.09 6.68 26.62
CA GLU A 202 10.15 7.55 27.12
C GLU A 202 9.67 8.95 27.51
N VAL A 203 8.65 9.49 26.81
CA VAL A 203 8.09 10.82 27.05
C VAL A 203 7.10 10.85 28.22
N TYR A 204 6.31 9.78 28.41
CA TYR A 204 5.23 9.75 29.41
C TYR A 204 5.56 8.96 30.67
N ASP A 205 6.71 8.27 30.74
CA ASP A 205 7.22 7.70 31.98
C ASP A 205 7.86 8.80 32.86
N THR A 206 7.31 9.02 34.05
CA THR A 206 7.75 10.08 34.96
C THR A 206 9.14 9.82 35.56
N ASN A 207 9.66 8.59 35.44
CA ASN A 207 10.99 8.22 35.95
C ASN A 207 12.13 8.54 34.97
N THR A 208 11.86 8.76 33.68
CA THR A 208 12.89 9.07 32.66
C THR A 208 13.24 10.55 32.60
N GLU A 209 12.36 11.45 33.05
CA GLU A 209 12.64 12.88 33.16
C GLU A 209 13.91 13.14 33.99
N TRP A 210 14.14 12.38 35.07
CA TRP A 210 15.33 12.53 35.91
C TRP A 210 16.62 12.05 35.21
N PHE A 211 16.54 10.97 34.44
CA PHE A 211 17.68 10.41 33.72
C PHE A 211 18.07 11.29 32.52
N CYS A 212 17.13 11.82 31.76
CA CYS A 212 17.47 12.63 30.58
C CYS A 212 17.92 14.05 30.92
N ASN A 213 17.42 14.64 32.00
CA ASN A 213 17.87 15.94 32.50
C ASN A 213 19.31 15.87 33.07
N SER A 214 19.75 14.70 33.53
CA SER A 214 21.13 14.47 33.99
C SER A 214 22.14 14.25 32.86
N PHE A 215 21.69 13.78 31.68
CA PHE A 215 22.53 13.64 30.48
C PHE A 215 22.45 14.84 29.51
N GLY A 216 21.63 15.87 29.79
CA GLY A 216 21.50 17.06 28.95
C GLY A 216 20.89 16.78 27.57
N ILE A 217 20.17 15.66 27.44
CA ILE A 217 19.48 15.26 26.21
C ILE A 217 18.05 15.79 26.31
N SER A 218 17.80 16.95 25.72
CA SER A 218 16.44 17.39 25.46
C SER A 218 15.93 16.68 24.21
N TYR A 219 15.14 15.62 24.38
CA TYR A 219 14.28 15.18 23.29
C TYR A 219 13.22 16.27 23.10
N ILE A 220 13.44 17.13 22.10
CA ILE A 220 12.38 17.96 21.58
C ILE A 220 11.37 16.97 20.99
N VAL A 221 10.28 16.75 21.73
CA VAL A 221 9.11 16.05 21.21
C VAL A 221 8.67 16.86 19.99
N ILE A 222 8.79 16.25 18.82
CA ILE A 222 8.30 16.82 17.57
C ILE A 222 6.87 16.28 17.40
N PRO A 223 5.82 17.00 17.84
CA PRO A 223 4.44 16.51 17.79
C PRO A 223 3.94 16.19 16.38
N HIS A 224 4.55 16.77 15.34
CA HIS A 224 4.11 16.54 13.96
C HIS A 224 4.75 15.31 13.29
N THR A 225 5.83 14.70 13.81
CA THR A 225 6.32 13.43 13.26
C THR A 225 5.33 12.30 13.51
N ASP A 226 4.61 12.40 14.62
CA ASP A 226 3.69 11.37 15.10
C ASP A 226 2.39 11.39 14.28
N GLN A 227 2.02 12.56 13.77
CA GLN A 227 0.93 12.70 12.80
C GLN A 227 1.26 12.04 11.46
N ILE A 228 2.54 12.04 11.04
CA ILE A 228 2.97 11.43 9.78
C ILE A 228 2.99 9.91 9.88
N THR A 229 3.40 9.34 11.03
CA THR A 229 3.38 7.88 11.23
C THR A 229 1.93 7.35 11.21
N ILE A 230 1.00 8.06 11.86
CA ILE A 230 -0.44 7.74 11.81
C ILE A 230 -0.98 7.88 10.37
N LEU A 231 -0.62 8.95 9.66
CA LEU A 231 -1.01 9.14 8.25
C LEU A 231 -0.51 7.99 7.36
N TYR A 232 0.75 7.57 7.53
CA TYR A 232 1.31 6.44 6.80
C TYR A 232 0.58 5.14 7.11
N TRP A 233 0.21 4.91 8.37
CA TRP A 233 -0.57 3.73 8.75
C TRP A 233 -1.94 3.70 8.06
N HIS A 234 -2.68 4.82 8.07
CA HIS A 234 -3.94 4.93 7.32
C HIS A 234 -3.78 4.75 5.81
N PHE A 235 -2.67 5.21 5.23
CA PHE A 235 -2.35 4.95 3.82
C PHE A 235 -2.28 3.43 3.55
N VAL A 236 -1.58 2.67 4.39
CA VAL A 236 -1.49 1.21 4.28
C VAL A 236 -2.86 0.54 4.41
N GLU A 237 -3.72 1.03 5.31
CA GLU A 237 -5.10 0.54 5.50
C GLU A 237 -5.97 0.76 4.25
N ILE A 238 -5.91 1.95 3.66
CA ILE A 238 -6.68 2.28 2.46
C ILE A 238 -6.25 1.40 1.28
N VAL A 239 -4.94 1.23 1.09
CA VAL A 239 -4.41 0.37 0.01
C VAL A 239 -4.90 -1.07 0.18
N TRP A 240 -4.95 -1.60 1.41
CA TRP A 240 -5.47 -2.94 1.66
C TRP A 240 -6.94 -3.09 1.24
N LEU A 241 -7.80 -2.09 1.51
CA LEU A 241 -9.20 -2.14 1.09
C LEU A 241 -9.33 -2.18 -0.45
N PHE A 242 -8.47 -1.48 -1.17
CA PHE A 242 -8.43 -1.59 -2.63
C PHE A 242 -7.97 -2.96 -3.11
N ILE A 243 -6.98 -3.57 -2.43
CA ILE A 243 -6.52 -4.92 -2.73
C ILE A 243 -7.63 -5.94 -2.48
N GLU A 244 -8.30 -5.85 -1.33
CA GLU A 244 -9.46 -6.67 -0.98
C GLU A 244 -10.54 -6.59 -2.07
N PHE A 245 -10.93 -5.38 -2.44
CA PHE A 245 -11.92 -5.14 -3.47
C PHE A 245 -11.50 -5.67 -4.86
N LEU A 246 -10.23 -5.62 -5.24
CA LEU A 246 -9.82 -6.04 -6.58
C LEU A 246 -9.59 -7.53 -6.73
N PHE A 247 -9.09 -8.20 -5.69
CA PHE A 247 -8.69 -9.61 -5.78
C PHE A 247 -9.62 -10.57 -5.05
N TYR A 248 -10.32 -10.11 -4.02
CA TYR A 248 -10.98 -10.99 -3.06
C TYR A 248 -12.48 -10.77 -2.95
N SER A 249 -13.02 -9.67 -3.48
CA SER A 249 -14.46 -9.55 -3.68
C SER A 249 -14.87 -10.40 -4.88
N GLU A 250 -15.47 -11.56 -4.60
CA GLU A 250 -16.32 -12.28 -5.56
C GLU A 250 -17.65 -11.56 -5.77
#